data_AF-A0A846AZR5-F1
#
_entry.id   AF-A0A846AZR5-F1
#
_cell.length_a   1.000
_cell.length_b   1.000
_cell.length_c   1.000
_cell.angle_alpha   90.00
_cell.angle_beta   90.00
_cell.angle_gamma   90.00
#
_symmetry.space_group_name_H-M   'P 1'
#
loop_
_entity.id
_entity.type
_entity.pdbx_description
1 polymer ?
#
loop_
_entity_poly.entity_id
_entity_poly.type
_entity_poly.pdbx_seq_one_letter_code
_entity_poly.pdbx_strand_id
1 'polypeptide(L)'
;MKEYLKGQKATVLSKQFLYFSRGFPKLLTVPDVMVIFDVEPGGRDSYKLWEERKIPAVIFEVTTKNTRRDDEGYKKVFYELLKVQKCWLFYPKGEWIEEKLQGYRLAETNYKLITDGRSKPLGLRLEVEDK
;
A
#
# COMPACT_ATOMS: atom_id res chain seq x y z
N MET A 1 7.31 -21.18 7.98
CA MET A 1 6.90 -20.18 6.98
C MET A 1 7.89 -19.01 6.97
N LYS A 2 9.07 -19.15 6.34
CA LYS A 2 10.17 -18.15 6.42
C LYS A 2 11.00 -17.99 5.12
N GLU A 3 10.50 -18.48 3.97
CA GLU A 3 11.34 -18.65 2.76
C GLU A 3 10.83 -17.91 1.50
N TYR A 4 9.90 -16.94 1.61
CA TYR A 4 9.23 -16.38 0.42
C TYR A 4 9.92 -15.17 -0.25
N LEU A 5 11.06 -14.68 0.26
CA LEU A 5 11.82 -13.56 -0.34
C LEU A 5 13.29 -13.88 -0.63
N LYS A 6 13.69 -15.16 -0.66
CA LYS A 6 15.08 -15.53 -1.00
C LYS A 6 15.44 -14.96 -2.38
N GLY A 7 16.26 -13.90 -2.39
CA GLY A 7 16.80 -13.27 -3.59
C GLY A 7 16.17 -11.93 -4.01
N GLN A 8 15.03 -11.53 -3.45
CA GLN A 8 14.41 -10.24 -3.79
C GLN A 8 14.52 -9.25 -2.62
N LYS A 9 15.26 -8.15 -2.83
CA LYS A 9 15.35 -7.06 -1.85
C LYS A 9 14.00 -6.35 -1.77
N ALA A 10 13.50 -6.17 -0.55
CA ALA A 10 12.30 -5.38 -0.27
C ALA A 10 12.61 -4.38 0.83
N THR A 11 12.13 -3.15 0.65
CA THR A 11 12.14 -2.10 1.65
C THR A 11 10.70 -1.83 2.07
N VAL A 12 10.47 -1.79 3.38
CA VAL A 12 9.18 -1.45 3.97
C VAL A 12 9.34 -0.11 4.69
N LEU A 13 8.45 0.83 4.39
CA LEU A 13 8.43 2.16 5.00
C LEU A 13 7.05 2.39 5.60
N SER A 14 6.99 3.09 6.73
CA SER A 14 5.75 3.40 7.44
C SER A 14 5.69 4.89 7.76
N LYS A 15 4.54 5.53 7.54
CA LYS A 15 4.30 6.96 7.79
C LYS A 15 5.34 7.89 7.13
N GLN A 16 5.91 7.45 6.01
CA GLN A 16 6.90 8.20 5.25
C GLN A 16 6.20 9.03 4.17
N PHE A 17 6.67 10.25 3.94
CA PHE A 17 6.22 11.05 2.79
C PHE A 17 6.60 10.38 1.48
N LEU A 18 5.60 10.14 0.63
CA LEU A 18 5.73 9.66 -0.74
C LEU A 18 5.48 10.82 -1.71
N TYR A 19 6.54 11.35 -2.29
CA TYR A 19 6.48 12.39 -3.32
C TYR A 19 6.46 11.79 -4.72
N PHE A 20 5.53 12.26 -5.54
CA PHE A 20 5.30 11.73 -6.88
C PHE A 20 5.49 12.76 -8.00
N SER A 21 5.65 14.04 -7.67
CA SER A 21 5.93 15.11 -8.65
C SER A 21 7.10 15.98 -8.21
N ARG A 22 8.12 16.07 -9.06
CA ARG A 22 9.33 16.85 -8.79
C ARG A 22 9.01 18.35 -8.87
N GLY A 23 9.39 19.10 -7.85
CA GLY A 23 9.17 20.56 -7.79
C GLY A 23 7.82 20.98 -7.18
N PHE A 24 6.95 20.02 -6.85
CA PHE A 24 5.64 20.29 -6.25
C PHE A 24 5.54 19.62 -4.87
N PRO A 25 6.10 20.22 -3.79
CA PRO A 25 6.20 19.56 -2.49
C PRO A 25 4.86 19.32 -1.80
N LYS A 26 3.77 19.95 -2.25
CA LYS A 26 2.40 19.67 -1.76
C LYS A 26 1.78 18.43 -2.42
N LEU A 27 2.37 17.93 -3.51
CA LEU A 27 1.94 16.72 -4.20
C LEU A 27 2.66 15.53 -3.59
N LEU A 28 2.15 15.10 -2.43
CA LEU A 28 2.60 13.93 -1.69
C LEU A 28 1.42 13.16 -1.11
N THR A 29 1.68 11.92 -0.70
CA THR A 29 0.78 11.12 0.14
C THR A 29 1.59 10.49 1.28
N VAL A 30 0.91 10.05 2.33
CA VAL A 30 1.53 9.41 3.50
C VAL A 30 0.80 8.08 3.76
N PRO A 31 1.25 6.99 3.14
CA PRO A 31 0.70 5.67 3.43
C PRO A 31 1.12 5.20 4.82
N ASP A 32 0.24 4.49 5.53
CA ASP A 32 0.63 3.87 6.81
C ASP A 32 1.73 2.83 6.63
N VAL A 33 1.66 2.01 5.58
CA VAL A 33 2.75 1.12 5.17
C VAL A 33 2.85 1.06 3.65
N MET A 34 4.08 1.11 3.14
CA MET A 34 4.39 0.83 1.74
C MET A 34 5.52 -0.17 1.59
N VAL A 35 5.36 -1.10 0.65
CA VAL A 35 6.35 -2.13 0.32
C VAL A 35 6.87 -1.87 -1.09
N ILE A 36 8.19 -1.72 -1.18
CA ILE A 36 8.90 -1.43 -2.43
C ILE A 36 9.93 -2.53 -2.67
N PHE A 37 9.94 -3.08 -3.88
CA PHE A 37 10.93 -4.07 -4.30
C PHE A 37 12.05 -3.44 -5.11
N ASP A 38 13.21 -4.08 -5.06
CA ASP A 38 14.38 -3.76 -5.88
C ASP A 38 14.89 -2.31 -5.68
N VAL A 39 14.83 -1.84 -4.43
CA VAL A 39 15.44 -0.58 -3.99
C VAL A 39 16.45 -0.88 -2.89
N GLU A 40 17.41 0.03 -2.70
CA GLU A 40 18.41 -0.16 -1.65
C GLU A 40 17.77 -0.12 -0.24
N PRO A 41 18.17 -1.03 0.65
CA PRO A 41 17.71 -1.04 2.02
C PRO A 41 18.27 0.16 2.78
N GLY A 42 17.56 0.59 3.81
CA GLY A 42 17.98 1.69 4.67
C GLY A 42 16.92 2.76 4.85
N GLY A 43 17.16 3.65 5.82
CA GLY A 43 16.31 4.80 6.11
C GLY A 43 16.50 5.92 5.08
N ARG A 44 15.47 6.76 4.97
CA ARG A 44 15.43 7.95 4.11
C ARG A 44 14.41 8.92 4.68
N ASP A 45 14.66 10.22 4.58
CA ASP A 45 13.75 11.24 5.14
C ASP A 45 12.43 11.36 4.36
N SER A 46 12.43 10.91 3.11
CA SER A 46 11.23 10.80 2.27
C SER A 46 11.48 9.83 1.12
N TYR A 47 10.41 9.32 0.54
CA TYR A 47 10.46 8.50 -0.67
C TYR A 47 10.02 9.33 -1.88
N LYS A 48 10.89 9.51 -2.86
CA LYS A 48 10.62 10.35 -4.04
C LYS A 48 10.73 9.51 -5.30
N LEU A 49 9.65 9.44 -6.08
CA LEU A 49 9.57 8.56 -7.25
C LEU A 49 10.65 8.87 -8.31
N TRP A 50 11.08 10.12 -8.45
CA TRP A 50 12.11 10.50 -9.43
C TRP A 50 13.54 10.14 -9.02
N GLU A 51 13.80 9.99 -7.72
CA GLU A 51 15.10 9.55 -7.18
C GLU A 51 15.19 8.02 -7.19
N GLU A 52 14.14 7.35 -6.71
CA GLU A 52 14.12 5.90 -6.50
C GLU A 52 13.71 5.11 -7.75
N ARG A 53 12.99 5.74 -8.69
CA ARG A 53 12.50 5.15 -9.95
C ARG A 53 11.68 3.86 -9.80
N LYS A 54 11.13 3.65 -8.61
CA LYS A 54 10.27 2.52 -8.25
C LYS A 54 9.03 3.05 -7.56
N ILE A 55 7.90 2.43 -7.84
CA ILE A 55 6.61 2.75 -7.22
C ILE A 55 6.35 1.66 -6.18
N PRO A 56 5.72 1.98 -5.03
CA PRO A 56 5.25 0.95 -4.12
C PRO A 56 4.44 -0.13 -4.82
N ALA A 57 4.80 -1.38 -4.58
CA ALA A 57 4.05 -2.51 -5.12
C ALA A 57 2.79 -2.79 -4.29
N VAL A 58 2.90 -2.59 -2.97
CA VAL A 58 1.81 -2.79 -2.02
C VAL A 58 1.73 -1.63 -1.05
N ILE A 59 0.52 -1.15 -0.79
CA ILE A 59 0.20 -0.17 0.25
C ILE A 59 -0.82 -0.78 1.22
N PHE A 60 -0.64 -0.50 2.51
CA PHE A 60 -1.64 -0.73 3.55
C PHE A 60 -2.02 0.60 4.19
N GLU A 61 -3.31 0.77 4.45
CA GLU A 61 -3.86 1.84 5.27
C GLU A 61 -4.61 1.24 6.45
N VAL A 62 -4.38 1.79 7.64
CA VAL A 62 -5.11 1.46 8.86
C VAL A 62 -6.22 2.49 9.02
N THR A 63 -7.39 2.14 8.49
CA THR A 63 -8.50 3.06 8.37
C THR A 63 -9.19 3.29 9.70
N THR A 64 -9.34 4.57 10.04
CA THR A 64 -10.08 5.03 11.21
C THR A 64 -11.33 5.79 10.77
N LYS A 65 -12.24 6.09 11.72
CA LYS A 65 -13.41 6.94 11.44
C LYS A 65 -13.05 8.28 10.77
N ASN A 66 -11.90 8.86 11.12
CA ASN A 66 -11.47 10.16 10.60
C ASN A 66 -10.80 10.07 9.23
N THR A 67 -10.11 8.98 8.92
CA THR A 67 -9.38 8.80 7.65
C THR A 67 -10.19 8.06 6.59
N ARG A 68 -11.24 7.31 6.98
CA ARG A 68 -12.04 6.44 6.10
C ARG A 68 -12.44 7.09 4.78
N ARG A 69 -12.99 8.31 4.82
CA ARG A 69 -13.44 9.00 3.61
C ARG A 69 -12.30 9.24 2.63
N ASP A 70 -11.12 9.54 3.15
CA ASP A 70 -9.92 9.78 2.35
C ASP A 70 -9.34 8.45 1.83
N ASP A 71 -9.22 7.45 2.71
CA ASP A 71 -8.68 6.12 2.42
C ASP A 71 -9.51 5.39 1.35
N GLU A 72 -10.85 5.36 1.49
CA GLU A 72 -11.77 4.73 0.53
C GLU A 72 -11.95 5.56 -0.75
N GLY A 73 -11.66 6.85 -0.69
CA GLY A 73 -11.86 7.81 -1.76
C GLY A 73 -10.56 8.23 -2.44
N TYR A 74 -10.09 9.43 -2.08
CA TYR A 74 -8.99 10.10 -2.75
C TYR A 74 -7.71 9.28 -2.78
N LYS A 75 -7.27 8.74 -1.63
CA LYS A 75 -6.03 7.95 -1.55
C LYS A 75 -6.09 6.70 -2.42
N LYS A 76 -7.17 5.92 -2.35
CA LYS A 76 -7.34 4.72 -3.18
C LYS A 76 -7.30 5.05 -4.67
N VAL A 77 -8.03 6.08 -5.11
CA VAL A 77 -7.99 6.53 -6.52
C VAL A 77 -6.59 7.00 -6.89
N PHE A 78 -5.92 7.69 -5.98
CA PHE A 78 -4.57 8.17 -6.20
C PHE A 78 -3.55 7.03 -6.35
N TYR A 79 -3.63 5.98 -5.52
CA TYR A 79 -2.79 4.78 -5.63
C TYR A 79 -3.04 4.01 -6.93
N GLU A 80 -4.29 3.97 -7.40
CA GLU A 80 -4.66 3.42 -8.70
C GLU A 80 -3.99 4.19 -9.85
N LEU A 81 -4.03 5.52 -9.81
CA LEU A 81 -3.39 6.40 -10.79
C LEU A 81 -1.86 6.25 -10.79
N LEU A 82 -1.25 6.10 -9.61
CA LEU A 82 0.17 5.79 -9.45
C LEU A 82 0.54 4.36 -9.89
N LYS A 83 -0.42 3.52 -10.26
CA LYS A 83 -0.19 2.12 -10.67
C LYS A 83 0.39 1.24 -9.54
N VAL A 84 0.05 1.54 -8.28
CA VAL A 84 0.34 0.64 -7.15
C VAL A 84 -0.44 -0.65 -7.35
N GLN A 85 0.23 -1.81 -7.33
CA GLN A 85 -0.39 -3.07 -7.74
C GLN A 85 -1.45 -3.60 -6.76
N LYS A 86 -1.23 -3.35 -5.46
CA LYS A 86 -2.12 -3.79 -4.38
C LYS A 86 -2.31 -2.68 -3.34
N CYS A 87 -3.56 -2.42 -2.97
CA CYS A 87 -3.91 -1.53 -1.88
C CYS A 87 -4.81 -2.27 -0.90
N TRP A 88 -4.49 -2.24 0.38
CA TRP A 88 -5.26 -2.90 1.44
C TRP A 88 -5.74 -1.87 2.45
N LEU A 89 -7.04 -1.84 2.71
CA LEU A 89 -7.65 -1.04 3.76
C LEU A 89 -7.98 -1.98 4.93
N PHE A 90 -7.34 -1.74 6.07
CA PHE A 90 -7.60 -2.49 7.30
C PHE A 90 -8.44 -1.66 8.25
N TYR A 91 -9.53 -2.25 8.72
CA TYR A 91 -10.54 -1.68 9.59
C TYR A 91 -10.43 -2.34 10.98
N PRO A 92 -9.54 -1.86 11.87
CA PRO A 92 -9.15 -2.58 13.08
C PRO A 92 -10.31 -2.85 14.04
N LYS A 93 -11.35 -2.01 14.01
CA LYS A 93 -12.53 -2.16 14.87
C LYS A 93 -13.67 -2.97 14.25
N GLY A 94 -13.62 -3.29 12.96
CA GLY A 94 -14.73 -3.95 12.27
C GLY A 94 -16.03 -3.15 12.23
N GLU A 95 -15.98 -1.83 12.44
CA GLU A 95 -17.17 -0.96 12.50
C GLU A 95 -17.85 -0.76 11.13
N TRP A 96 -17.27 -1.27 10.03
CA TRP A 96 -17.67 -0.94 8.66
C TRP A 96 -17.86 -2.14 7.74
N ILE A 97 -17.00 -3.16 7.86
CA ILE A 97 -17.11 -4.45 7.18
C ILE A 97 -16.74 -5.56 8.16
N GLU A 98 -17.39 -6.72 8.04
CA GLU A 98 -17.20 -7.86 8.94
C GLU A 98 -15.80 -8.45 8.82
N GLU A 99 -15.29 -8.53 7.59
CA GLU A 99 -13.99 -9.11 7.28
C GLU A 99 -12.81 -8.28 7.79
N LYS A 100 -13.06 -7.04 8.26
CA LYS A 100 -12.08 -6.06 8.76
C LYS A 100 -10.94 -5.71 7.78
N LEU A 101 -10.87 -6.32 6.60
CA LEU A 101 -9.80 -6.11 5.63
C LEU A 101 -10.39 -6.11 4.22
N GLN A 102 -10.14 -5.04 3.46
CA GLN A 102 -10.52 -4.94 2.07
C GLN A 102 -9.29 -4.76 1.19
N GLY A 103 -9.04 -5.73 0.31
CA GLY A 103 -7.99 -5.66 -0.69
C GLY A 103 -8.47 -5.16 -2.05
N TYR A 104 -7.61 -4.42 -2.74
CA TYR A 104 -7.77 -3.95 -4.11
C TYR A 104 -6.56 -4.35 -4.94
N ARG A 105 -6.78 -4.87 -6.14
CA ARG A 105 -5.74 -5.19 -7.13
C ARG A 105 -5.90 -4.34 -8.37
N LEU A 106 -4.78 -3.83 -8.88
CA LEU A 106 -4.76 -3.13 -10.17
C LEU A 106 -5.06 -4.13 -11.29
N ALA A 107 -6.13 -3.87 -12.04
CA ALA A 107 -6.36 -4.45 -13.36
C ALA A 107 -5.92 -3.44 -14.44
N GLU A 108 -6.26 -3.68 -15.70
CA GLU A 108 -5.81 -2.84 -16.82
C GLU A 108 -6.13 -1.35 -16.63
N THR A 109 -7.34 -1.04 -16.19
CA THR A 109 -7.83 0.35 -16.10
C THR A 109 -8.11 0.81 -14.68
N ASN A 110 -8.50 -0.10 -13.79
CA ASN A 110 -8.91 0.27 -12.44
C ASN A 110 -8.67 -0.84 -11.40
N TYR A 111 -8.86 -0.50 -10.14
CA TYR A 111 -8.85 -1.42 -9.03
C TYR A 111 -10.09 -2.33 -9.04
N LYS A 112 -9.84 -3.62 -8.81
CA LYS A 112 -10.85 -4.64 -8.53
C LYS A 112 -10.67 -5.16 -7.12
N LEU A 113 -11.78 -5.52 -6.48
CA LEU A 113 -11.74 -6.15 -5.16
C LEU A 113 -10.97 -7.47 -5.20
N ILE A 114 -10.22 -7.72 -4.14
CA ILE A 114 -9.54 -9.00 -3.88
C ILE A 114 -10.47 -9.82 -2.98
N THR A 115 -10.92 -10.96 -3.47
CA THR A 115 -11.83 -11.86 -2.76
C THR A 115 -11.15 -13.13 -2.23
N ASP A 116 -9.90 -13.37 -2.60
CA ASP A 116 -9.12 -14.57 -2.22
C ASP A 116 -8.07 -14.30 -1.14
N GLY A 117 -7.97 -13.05 -0.66
CA GLY A 117 -6.95 -12.61 0.29
C GLY A 117 -5.52 -12.58 -0.27
N ARG A 118 -5.29 -12.83 -1.57
CA ARG A 118 -3.93 -13.04 -2.11
C ARG A 118 -3.26 -11.77 -2.60
N SER A 119 -2.07 -11.51 -2.06
CA SER A 119 -1.14 -10.50 -2.53
C SER A 119 -0.01 -11.14 -3.34
N LYS A 120 -0.18 -11.20 -4.67
CA LYS A 120 0.84 -11.72 -5.60
C LYS A 120 2.22 -11.09 -5.39
N PRO A 121 2.37 -9.75 -5.23
CA PRO A 121 3.69 -9.15 -5.02
C PRO A 121 4.36 -9.61 -3.72
N LEU A 122 3.60 -9.92 -2.67
CA LEU A 122 4.15 -10.41 -1.41
C LEU A 122 4.33 -11.93 -1.38
N GLY A 123 3.67 -12.66 -2.27
CA GLY A 123 3.56 -14.12 -2.17
C GLY A 123 2.77 -14.58 -0.94
N LEU A 124 1.91 -13.72 -0.39
CA LEU A 124 1.17 -13.96 0.86
C LEU A 124 -0.34 -14.02 0.63
N ARG A 125 -1.03 -14.76 1.50
CA ARG A 125 -2.46 -14.61 1.76
C ARG A 125 -2.61 -13.81 3.06
N LEU A 126 -3.45 -12.80 3.03
CA LEU A 126 -3.71 -11.92 4.16
C LEU A 126 -5.10 -12.23 4.70
N GLU A 127 -5.17 -12.43 6.00
CA GLU A 127 -6.39 -12.72 6.75
C GLU A 127 -6.33 -11.97 8.07
N VAL A 128 -7.49 -11.60 8.59
CA VAL A 128 -7.61 -11.02 9.92
C VAL A 128 -7.84 -12.15 10.90
N GLU A 129 -6.96 -12.29 11.88
CA GLU A 129 -7.18 -13.20 13.00
C GLU A 129 -7.99 -12.47 14.08
N ASP A 130 -9.14 -13.03 14.44
CA ASP A 130 -9.85 -12.61 15.64
C ASP A 130 -9.10 -13.10 16.88
N LYS A 131 -8.91 -12.19 17.84
CA LYS A 131 -8.41 -12.50 19.19
C LYS A 131 -9.52 -12.39 20.21
#